data_AF-A0A060W770-F1
#
_entry.id   AF-A0A060W770-F1
#
_cell.length_a   1.000
_cell.length_b   1.000
_cell.length_c   1.000
_cell.angle_alpha   90.00
_cell.angle_beta   90.00
_cell.angle_gamma   90.00
#
_symmetry.space_group_name_H-M   'P 1'
#
loop_
_entity.id
_entity.type
_entity.pdbx_description
1 polymer ?
#
loop_
_entity_poly.entity_id
_entity_poly.type
_entity_poly.pdbx_seq_one_letter_code
_entity_poly.pdbx_strand_id
1 'polypeptide(L)'
;MEKLQAEDARYLKRKVKGGSLDVHPTEKALIVQYELEATILGEMGDPMVGERKECQKIIRLKSLNANTDIATLARKVVEECRLIHPSKLPEVEQLLFYLLNRKKSDKREKHPPRDLAPFEGMELDEEANINRIDHYVELLYEDIPEKVRGATLILHLARNPDNLEELLQNETALGALARVLREDWKQSVDLATTIIYVFFCFSSFSQFHGQVTHYKIGALCMNIIEHELKRYDLWQDELQKKAAAYILQLKSKVT
;
A
#
# COMPACT_ATOMS: atom_id res chain seq x y z
N MET A 1 8.56 -0.68 -36.20
CA MET A 1 7.46 -1.19 -35.35
C MET A 1 6.48 -1.87 -36.30
N GLU A 2 6.77 -3.13 -36.64
CA GLU A 2 5.92 -3.91 -37.53
C GLU A 2 4.80 -4.57 -36.72
N LYS A 3 3.59 -4.47 -37.26
CA LYS A 3 2.37 -5.02 -36.68
C LYS A 3 2.47 -6.55 -36.68
N LEU A 4 2.52 -7.16 -35.49
CA LEU A 4 2.29 -8.59 -35.32
C LEU A 4 0.94 -8.96 -35.94
N GLN A 5 0.97 -9.73 -37.03
CA GLN A 5 -0.22 -10.28 -37.68
C GLN A 5 -0.68 -11.53 -36.91
N ALA A 6 -2.00 -11.75 -36.90
CA ALA A 6 -2.67 -12.80 -36.14
C ALA A 6 -2.33 -14.25 -36.57
N GLU A 7 -1.48 -14.46 -37.58
CA GLU A 7 -1.08 -15.79 -38.05
C GLU A 7 0.15 -16.38 -37.32
N ASP A 8 0.97 -15.55 -36.65
CA ASP A 8 2.17 -15.98 -35.89
C ASP A 8 1.86 -16.70 -34.56
N ALA A 9 0.59 -16.77 -34.17
CA ALA A 9 0.15 -17.38 -32.91
C ALA A 9 0.14 -18.92 -32.92
N ARG A 10 0.56 -19.57 -34.01
CA ARG A 10 0.31 -21.00 -34.24
C ARG A 10 1.11 -21.96 -33.36
N TYR A 11 2.17 -21.53 -32.67
CA TYR A 11 2.99 -22.42 -31.85
C TYR A 11 3.52 -21.74 -30.56
N LEU A 12 2.63 -21.52 -29.58
CA LEU A 12 3.01 -21.04 -28.25
C LEU A 12 3.32 -22.23 -27.32
N LYS A 13 4.59 -22.44 -26.97
CA LYS A 13 5.00 -23.41 -25.95
C LYS A 13 5.06 -22.73 -24.59
N ARG A 14 4.21 -23.14 -23.65
CA ARG A 14 4.22 -22.66 -22.27
C ARG A 14 4.97 -23.65 -21.39
N LYS A 15 6.00 -23.19 -20.69
CA LYS A 15 6.74 -23.96 -19.69
C LYS A 15 6.59 -23.28 -18.33
N VAL A 16 6.26 -24.08 -17.32
CA VAL A 16 6.19 -23.64 -15.92
C VAL A 16 7.44 -24.15 -15.21
N LYS A 17 8.20 -23.26 -14.57
CA LYS A 17 9.28 -23.64 -13.65
C LYS A 17 8.84 -23.30 -12.23
N GLY A 18 8.91 -24.28 -11.33
CA GLY A 18 8.63 -24.05 -9.91
C GLY A 18 9.75 -23.24 -9.27
N GLY A 19 9.37 -22.19 -8.52
CA GLY A 19 10.27 -21.33 -7.74
C GLY A 19 10.26 -21.67 -6.25
N SER A 20 10.44 -20.65 -5.41
CA SER A 20 10.41 -20.79 -3.95
C SER A 20 9.01 -21.10 -3.42
N LEU A 21 8.96 -21.73 -2.25
CA LEU A 21 7.75 -21.97 -1.49
C LEU A 21 7.91 -21.30 -0.13
N ASP A 22 7.06 -20.33 0.16
CA ASP A 22 7.16 -19.50 1.35
C ASP A 22 5.82 -19.41 2.10
N VAL A 23 5.83 -18.89 3.32
CA VAL A 23 4.62 -18.60 4.11
C VAL A 23 4.15 -17.18 3.88
N HIS A 24 2.84 -16.97 3.84
CA HIS A 24 2.28 -15.63 3.78
C HIS A 24 2.64 -14.83 5.05
N PRO A 25 3.05 -13.56 4.93
CA PRO A 25 3.52 -12.77 6.08
C PRO A 25 2.42 -12.51 7.12
N THR A 26 1.14 -12.58 6.77
CA THR A 26 0.03 -12.22 7.69
C THR A 26 -1.12 -13.24 7.75
N GLU A 27 -1.26 -14.07 6.72
CA GLU A 27 -2.38 -15.01 6.55
C GLU A 27 -1.90 -16.43 6.82
N LYS A 28 -2.84 -17.33 7.12
CA LYS A 28 -2.57 -18.77 7.07
C LYS A 28 -2.60 -19.21 5.61
N ALA A 29 -1.54 -18.91 4.88
CA ALA A 29 -1.43 -19.25 3.46
C ALA A 29 0.01 -19.54 3.06
N LEU A 30 0.21 -20.30 2.00
CA LEU A 30 1.50 -20.51 1.35
C LEU A 30 1.59 -19.67 0.08
N ILE A 31 2.77 -19.16 -0.23
CA ILE A 31 3.10 -18.44 -1.45
C ILE A 31 3.98 -19.35 -2.30
N VAL A 32 3.52 -19.67 -3.51
CA VAL A 32 4.31 -20.43 -4.49
C VAL A 32 4.77 -19.46 -5.57
N GLN A 33 6.07 -19.21 -5.64
CA GLN A 33 6.67 -18.49 -6.75
C GLN A 33 6.84 -19.43 -7.93
N TYR A 34 6.56 -18.97 -9.14
CA TYR A 34 6.77 -19.73 -10.36
C TYR A 34 7.07 -18.81 -11.54
N GLU A 35 7.86 -19.33 -12.49
CA GLU A 35 8.19 -18.63 -13.72
C GLU A 35 7.38 -19.24 -14.87
N LEU A 36 6.68 -18.38 -15.61
CA LEU A 36 6.04 -18.72 -16.88
C LEU A 36 6.98 -18.31 -18.02
N GLU A 37 7.43 -19.30 -18.78
CA GLU A 37 8.21 -19.09 -20.00
C GLU A 37 7.30 -19.40 -21.20
N ALA A 38 7.04 -18.38 -22.01
CA ALA A 38 6.26 -18.45 -23.24
C ALA A 38 7.22 -18.33 -24.42
N THR A 39 7.36 -19.41 -25.19
CA THR A 39 8.22 -19.43 -26.37
C THR A 39 7.36 -19.51 -27.63
N ILE A 40 7.55 -18.55 -28.54
CA ILE A 40 6.99 -18.59 -29.90
C ILE A 40 7.94 -19.43 -30.75
N LEU A 41 7.42 -20.53 -31.32
CA LEU A 41 8.18 -21.37 -32.26
C LEU A 41 7.94 -20.86 -33.69
N GLY A 42 9.02 -20.73 -34.47
CA GLY A 42 8.97 -20.43 -35.89
C GLY A 42 8.48 -21.62 -36.73
N GLU A 43 8.35 -21.42 -38.05
CA GLU A 43 7.79 -22.42 -38.98
C GLU A 43 8.53 -23.77 -39.00
N MET A 44 9.83 -23.79 -38.65
CA MET A 44 10.64 -25.02 -38.53
C MET A 44 10.74 -25.58 -37.09
N GLY A 45 10.03 -25.00 -36.12
CA GLY A 45 10.06 -25.42 -34.71
C GLY A 45 11.17 -24.81 -33.86
N ASP A 46 11.94 -23.88 -34.40
CA ASP A 46 13.00 -23.15 -33.68
C ASP A 46 12.43 -22.05 -32.78
N PRO A 47 12.98 -21.82 -31.56
CA PRO A 47 12.50 -20.80 -30.65
C PRO A 47 12.90 -19.39 -31.14
N MET A 48 11.93 -18.53 -31.45
CA MET A 48 12.19 -17.19 -32.00
C MET A 48 12.11 -16.06 -30.96
N VAL A 49 11.15 -16.12 -30.03
CA VAL A 49 10.99 -15.12 -28.95
C VAL A 49 10.55 -15.82 -27.67
N GLY A 50 11.26 -15.57 -26.56
CA GLY A 50 10.93 -16.09 -25.24
C GLY A 50 10.60 -14.97 -24.28
N GLU A 51 9.35 -14.91 -23.81
CA GLU A 51 8.95 -14.01 -22.72
C GLU A 51 8.93 -14.80 -21.40
N ARG A 52 9.54 -14.24 -20.36
CA ARG A 52 9.54 -14.81 -19.01
C ARG A 52 8.77 -13.89 -18.09
N LYS A 53 7.81 -14.45 -17.36
CA LYS A 53 7.01 -13.73 -16.37
C LYS A 53 7.10 -14.45 -15.03
N GLU A 54 7.60 -13.75 -14.03
CA GLU A 54 7.54 -14.19 -12.65
C GLU A 54 6.12 -14.00 -12.12
N CYS A 55 5.60 -15.02 -11.46
CA CYS A 55 4.23 -15.05 -10.94
C CYS A 55 4.23 -15.65 -9.54
N GLN A 56 3.19 -15.33 -8.78
CA GLN A 56 2.96 -15.90 -7.46
C GLN A 56 1.55 -16.48 -7.37
N LYS A 57 1.41 -17.63 -6.68
CA LYS A 57 0.13 -18.22 -6.33
C LYS A 57 -0.01 -18.31 -4.82
N ILE A 58 -1.08 -17.75 -4.28
CA ILE A 58 -1.40 -17.82 -2.85
C ILE A 58 -2.36 -19.00 -2.59
N ILE A 59 -1.97 -19.92 -1.71
CA ILE A 59 -2.76 -21.06 -1.28
C ILE A 59 -3.27 -20.80 0.14
N ARG A 60 -4.53 -20.37 0.26
CA ARG A 60 -5.16 -20.07 1.56
C ARG A 60 -5.59 -21.34 2.30
N LEU A 61 -5.10 -21.51 3.52
CA LEU A 61 -5.29 -22.71 4.34
C LEU A 61 -6.43 -22.51 5.32
N LYS A 62 -7.67 -22.48 4.80
CA LYS A 62 -8.88 -22.20 5.60
C LYS A 62 -9.07 -23.15 6.79
N SER A 63 -8.63 -24.40 6.66
CA SER A 63 -8.78 -25.43 7.69
C SER A 63 -7.64 -25.45 8.71
N LEU A 64 -6.57 -24.65 8.56
CA LEU A 64 -5.41 -24.71 9.46
C LEU A 64 -5.74 -24.08 10.84
N ASN A 65 -5.81 -24.93 11.86
CA ASN A 65 -6.11 -24.61 13.26
C ASN A 65 -5.33 -25.53 14.23
N ALA A 66 -5.43 -25.29 15.54
CA ALA A 66 -4.68 -26.01 16.57
C ALA A 66 -4.86 -27.54 16.55
N ASN A 67 -5.98 -28.03 15.98
CA ASN A 67 -6.33 -29.45 15.93
C ASN A 67 -6.10 -30.06 14.53
N THR A 68 -5.44 -29.33 13.63
CA THR A 68 -5.23 -29.77 12.25
C THR A 68 -4.08 -30.75 12.16
N ASP A 69 -4.34 -31.91 11.55
CA ASP A 69 -3.28 -32.84 11.14
C ASP A 69 -2.49 -32.22 9.97
N ILE A 70 -1.27 -31.78 10.29
CA ILE A 70 -0.35 -31.12 9.35
C ILE A 70 0.04 -32.05 8.20
N ALA A 71 0.29 -33.33 8.48
CA ALA A 71 0.78 -34.27 7.48
C ALA A 71 -0.30 -34.54 6.42
N THR A 72 -1.55 -34.70 6.86
CA THR A 72 -2.68 -34.89 5.94
C THR A 72 -2.98 -33.62 5.15
N LEU A 73 -2.90 -32.43 5.77
CA LEU A 73 -3.08 -31.17 5.07
C LEU A 73 -1.98 -30.92 4.04
N ALA A 74 -0.71 -31.23 4.36
CA ALA A 74 0.41 -31.06 3.45
C ALA A 74 0.27 -31.90 2.17
N ARG A 75 -0.10 -33.19 2.33
CA ARG A 75 -0.39 -34.07 1.20
C ARG A 75 -1.49 -33.49 0.31
N LYS A 76 -2.59 -33.05 0.91
CA LYS A 76 -3.70 -32.41 0.18
C LYS A 76 -3.26 -31.16 -0.59
N VAL A 77 -2.43 -30.31 0.01
CA VAL A 77 -1.91 -29.09 -0.64
C VAL A 77 -1.03 -29.42 -1.86
N VAL A 78 -0.16 -30.43 -1.74
CA VAL A 78 0.71 -30.89 -2.84
C VAL A 78 -0.13 -31.52 -3.97
N GLU A 79 -1.15 -32.31 -3.63
CA GLU A 79 -2.06 -32.94 -4.59
C GLU A 79 -2.92 -31.90 -5.34
N GLU A 80 -3.44 -30.89 -4.64
CA GLU A 80 -4.30 -29.86 -5.23
C GLU A 80 -3.50 -28.77 -5.98
N CYS A 81 -2.22 -28.59 -5.69
CA CYS A 81 -1.39 -27.54 -6.30
C CYS A 81 -0.27 -28.10 -7.19
N ARG A 82 -0.54 -28.19 -8.49
CA ARG A 82 0.41 -28.63 -9.54
C ARG A 82 1.70 -27.80 -9.67
N LEU A 83 1.79 -26.66 -9.01
CA LEU A 83 3.00 -25.82 -8.97
C LEU A 83 4.01 -26.30 -7.91
N ILE A 84 3.58 -27.14 -6.97
CA ILE A 84 4.43 -27.70 -5.92
C ILE A 84 4.80 -29.12 -6.33
N HIS A 85 6.10 -29.39 -6.50
CA HIS A 85 6.57 -30.72 -6.83
C HIS A 85 6.42 -31.67 -5.62
N PRO A 86 6.04 -32.96 -5.80
CA PRO A 86 5.87 -33.91 -4.69
C PRO A 86 7.09 -34.06 -3.76
N SER A 87 8.30 -33.83 -4.27
CA SER A 87 9.53 -33.85 -3.46
C SER A 87 9.58 -32.74 -2.39
N LYS A 88 8.78 -31.67 -2.53
CA LYS A 88 8.68 -30.57 -1.57
C LYS A 88 7.68 -30.85 -0.44
N LEU A 89 7.11 -32.05 -0.36
CA LEU A 89 6.19 -32.41 0.73
C LEU A 89 6.75 -32.12 2.14
N PRO A 90 8.01 -32.46 2.48
CA PRO A 90 8.57 -32.15 3.79
C PRO A 90 8.68 -30.64 4.06
N GLU A 91 8.99 -29.86 3.02
CA GLU A 91 9.04 -28.39 3.08
C GLU A 91 7.64 -27.81 3.35
N VAL A 92 6.61 -28.31 2.67
CA VAL A 92 5.21 -27.93 2.93
C VAL A 92 4.80 -28.24 4.37
N GLU A 93 5.11 -29.43 4.88
CA GLU A 93 4.82 -29.81 6.27
C GLU A 93 5.49 -28.86 7.27
N GLN A 94 6.75 -28.51 7.04
CA GLN A 94 7.49 -27.58 7.89
C GLN A 94 6.89 -26.17 7.88
N LEU A 95 6.48 -25.66 6.70
CA LEU A 95 5.85 -24.35 6.58
C LEU A 95 4.46 -24.30 7.21
N LEU A 96 3.69 -25.38 7.11
CA LEU A 96 2.40 -25.54 7.80
C LEU A 96 2.58 -25.60 9.32
N PHE A 97 3.57 -26.34 9.80
CA PHE A 97 3.93 -26.38 11.21
C PHE A 97 4.36 -25.01 11.73
N TYR A 98 5.17 -24.28 10.95
CA TYR A 98 5.56 -22.91 11.26
C TYR A 98 4.34 -22.00 11.33
N LEU A 99 3.43 -22.03 10.35
CA LEU A 99 2.21 -21.22 10.36
C LEU A 99 1.29 -21.51 11.55
N LEU A 100 1.27 -22.77 12.02
CA LEU A 100 0.48 -23.17 13.17
C LEU A 100 1.09 -22.70 14.50
N ASN A 101 2.42 -22.86 14.64
CA ASN A 101 3.17 -22.53 15.86
C ASN A 101 3.72 -21.11 15.89
N ARG A 102 3.47 -20.34 14.83
CA ARG A 102 3.72 -18.91 14.80
C ARG A 102 2.92 -18.30 15.94
N LYS A 103 3.60 -18.08 17.08
CA LYS A 103 3.06 -17.34 18.23
C LYS A 103 2.37 -16.12 17.64
N LYS A 104 1.10 -15.90 17.99
CA LYS A 104 0.50 -14.58 17.83
C LYS A 104 1.47 -13.64 18.51
N SER A 105 2.27 -12.95 17.71
CA SER A 105 3.10 -11.87 18.17
C SER A 105 2.11 -10.81 18.63
N ASP A 106 1.71 -10.88 19.90
CA ASP A 106 1.23 -9.72 20.61
C ASP A 106 2.29 -8.64 20.42
N LYS A 107 1.88 -7.57 19.72
CA LYS A 107 2.65 -6.37 19.39
C LYS A 107 3.75 -6.51 18.32
N ARG A 108 3.36 -6.93 17.10
CA ARG A 108 3.74 -6.17 15.87
C ARG A 108 2.52 -6.10 14.99
N GLU A 109 1.76 -5.05 15.27
CA GLU A 109 0.59 -4.50 14.59
C GLU A 109 0.20 -5.22 13.28
N LYS A 110 -0.67 -6.23 13.41
CA LYS A 110 -1.84 -6.29 12.53
C LYS A 110 -2.75 -5.14 12.95
N HIS A 111 -2.45 -3.95 12.48
CA HIS A 111 -3.54 -3.05 12.21
C HIS A 111 -3.84 -3.20 10.70
N PRO A 112 -5.07 -2.94 10.24
CA PRO A 112 -5.27 -2.11 9.04
C PRO A 112 -4.35 -0.85 9.11
N PRO A 113 -4.48 0.23 8.34
CA PRO A 113 -4.18 1.52 8.96
C PRO A 113 -4.80 1.45 10.37
N ARG A 114 -4.08 1.81 11.45
CA ARG A 114 -4.73 2.03 12.76
C ARG A 114 -6.11 2.61 12.45
N ASP A 115 -7.16 2.21 13.14
CA ASP A 115 -8.36 3.03 13.18
C ASP A 115 -7.93 4.35 13.89
N LEU A 116 -7.10 5.15 13.21
CA LEU A 116 -7.07 6.57 13.24
C LEU A 116 -8.54 6.84 12.94
N ALA A 117 -9.26 7.22 14.00
CA ALA A 117 -10.59 7.76 13.84
C ALA A 117 -10.55 8.68 12.60
N PRO A 118 -11.50 8.55 11.67
CA PRO A 118 -11.57 9.47 10.54
C PRO A 118 -11.38 10.88 11.12
N PHE A 119 -10.30 11.55 10.73
CA PHE A 119 -10.14 12.92 11.17
C PHE A 119 -11.16 13.76 10.40
N GLU A 120 -11.61 14.84 11.02
CA GLU A 120 -12.63 15.73 10.49
C GLU A 120 -12.30 16.14 9.05
N GLY A 121 -13.21 15.92 8.09
CA GLY A 121 -12.98 16.20 6.66
C GLY A 121 -12.68 15.00 5.76
N MET A 122 -12.68 13.77 6.28
CA MET A 122 -12.54 12.54 5.46
C MET A 122 -13.86 12.02 4.84
N GLU A 123 -15.02 12.55 5.25
CA GLU A 123 -16.33 12.11 4.77
C GLU A 123 -16.69 12.83 3.48
N LEU A 124 -16.84 12.07 2.40
CA LEU A 124 -17.37 12.54 1.12
C LEU A 124 -18.57 11.67 0.76
N ASP A 125 -19.62 12.27 0.22
CA ASP A 125 -20.76 11.55 -0.36
C ASP A 125 -20.41 10.85 -1.68
N GLU A 126 -19.21 11.11 -2.22
CA GLU A 126 -18.72 10.58 -3.49
C GLU A 126 -17.86 9.33 -3.27
N GLU A 127 -18.19 8.25 -3.98
CA GLU A 127 -17.42 7.00 -3.95
C GLU A 127 -16.20 7.08 -4.88
N ALA A 128 -15.00 6.92 -4.32
CA ALA A 128 -13.76 6.97 -5.07
C ALA A 128 -13.59 5.75 -5.98
N ASN A 129 -13.31 6.00 -7.27
CA ASN A 129 -13.02 4.98 -8.28
C ASN A 129 -11.63 5.17 -8.87
N ILE A 130 -10.84 4.09 -8.93
CA ILE A 130 -9.44 4.08 -9.42
C ILE A 130 -9.32 4.56 -10.87
N ASN A 131 -10.34 4.27 -11.70
CA ASN A 131 -10.36 4.67 -13.11
C ASN A 131 -10.54 6.17 -13.34
N ARG A 132 -10.77 6.96 -12.29
CA ARG A 132 -10.93 8.42 -12.35
C ARG A 132 -9.76 9.19 -11.74
N ILE A 133 -8.61 8.52 -11.57
CA ILE A 133 -7.44 9.12 -10.93
C ILE A 133 -6.99 10.42 -11.60
N ASP A 134 -7.05 10.52 -12.94
CA ASP A 134 -6.66 11.72 -13.68
C ASP A 134 -7.50 12.93 -13.27
N HIS A 135 -8.81 12.75 -13.10
CA HIS A 135 -9.69 13.80 -12.59
C HIS A 135 -9.33 14.22 -11.16
N TYR A 136 -8.97 13.27 -10.28
CA TYR A 136 -8.54 13.64 -8.92
C TYR A 136 -7.22 14.40 -8.93
N VAL A 137 -6.33 14.10 -9.88
CA VAL A 137 -5.09 14.83 -10.09
C VAL A 137 -5.34 16.25 -10.59
N GLU A 138 -6.30 16.46 -11.50
CA GLU A 138 -6.72 17.81 -11.94
C GLU A 138 -7.13 18.69 -10.76
N LEU A 139 -7.92 18.15 -9.82
CA LEU A 139 -8.32 18.86 -8.59
C LEU A 139 -7.12 19.35 -7.74
N LEU A 140 -5.95 18.70 -7.84
CA LEU A 140 -4.74 19.11 -7.11
C LEU A 140 -4.07 20.38 -7.68
N TYR A 141 -4.54 20.89 -8.81
CA TYR A 141 -4.06 22.13 -9.42
C TYR A 141 -4.96 23.34 -9.14
N GLU A 142 -6.14 23.11 -8.58
CA GLU A 142 -7.13 24.13 -8.26
C GLU A 142 -6.87 24.77 -6.87
N ASP A 143 -7.89 25.41 -6.30
CA ASP A 143 -7.83 26.03 -4.98
C ASP A 143 -7.79 25.00 -3.83
N ILE A 144 -7.56 25.47 -2.60
CA ILE A 144 -7.39 24.62 -1.41
C ILE A 144 -8.56 23.65 -1.17
N PRO A 145 -9.85 24.06 -1.28
CA PRO A 145 -10.97 23.14 -1.10
C PRO A 145 -10.97 21.97 -2.09
N GLU A 146 -10.68 22.25 -3.36
CA GLU A 146 -10.60 21.29 -4.45
C GLU A 146 -9.40 20.35 -4.27
N LYS A 147 -8.25 20.90 -3.85
CA LYS A 147 -7.07 20.10 -3.47
C LYS A 147 -7.37 19.13 -2.34
N VAL A 148 -8.08 19.57 -1.30
CA VAL A 148 -8.52 18.71 -0.19
C VAL A 148 -9.41 17.60 -0.74
N ARG A 149 -10.41 17.93 -1.56
CA ARG A 149 -11.30 16.94 -2.17
C ARG A 149 -10.54 15.92 -3.01
N GLY A 150 -9.67 16.37 -3.91
CA GLY A 150 -8.84 15.50 -4.76
C GLY A 150 -7.93 14.58 -3.95
N ALA A 151 -7.25 15.12 -2.93
CA ALA A 151 -6.41 14.34 -2.03
C ALA A 151 -7.23 13.30 -1.23
N THR A 152 -8.43 13.64 -0.76
CA THR A 152 -9.31 12.73 -0.02
C THR A 152 -9.81 11.58 -0.89
N LEU A 153 -10.18 11.85 -2.15
CA LEU A 153 -10.58 10.81 -3.11
C LEU A 153 -9.43 9.83 -3.39
N ILE A 154 -8.20 10.35 -3.56
CA ILE A 154 -7.00 9.49 -3.71
C ILE A 154 -6.72 8.71 -2.42
N LEU A 155 -6.93 9.31 -1.26
CA LEU A 155 -6.79 8.63 0.03
C LEU A 155 -7.78 7.47 0.18
N HIS A 156 -9.05 7.66 -0.19
CA HIS A 156 -10.04 6.59 -0.16
C HIS A 156 -9.60 5.39 -1.00
N LEU A 157 -9.00 5.63 -2.17
CA LEU A 157 -8.41 4.56 -2.99
C LEU A 157 -7.23 3.89 -2.29
N ALA A 158 -6.31 4.68 -1.71
CA ALA A 158 -5.09 4.18 -1.07
C ALA A 158 -5.36 3.38 0.23
N ARG A 159 -6.52 3.55 0.86
CA ARG A 159 -6.94 2.75 2.02
C ARG A 159 -7.22 1.28 1.67
N ASN A 160 -7.51 0.98 0.40
CA ASN A 160 -7.59 -0.40 -0.08
C ASN A 160 -6.20 -0.85 -0.60
N PRO A 161 -5.54 -1.82 0.05
CA PRO A 161 -4.23 -2.31 -0.39
C PRO A 161 -4.18 -2.82 -1.83
N ASP A 162 -5.29 -3.37 -2.34
CA ASP A 162 -5.37 -3.89 -3.71
C ASP A 162 -5.19 -2.79 -4.76
N ASN A 163 -5.54 -1.54 -4.42
CA ASN A 163 -5.39 -0.39 -5.31
C ASN A 163 -3.97 0.20 -5.29
N LEU A 164 -3.15 -0.12 -4.27
CA LEU A 164 -1.86 0.57 -4.07
C LEU A 164 -0.88 0.31 -5.23
N GLU A 165 -0.89 -0.89 -5.81
CA GLU A 165 0.00 -1.20 -6.93
C GLU A 165 -0.35 -0.39 -8.19
N GLU A 166 -1.65 -0.21 -8.47
CA GLU A 166 -2.13 0.63 -9.57
C GLU A 166 -1.87 2.12 -9.31
N LEU A 167 -2.14 2.59 -8.08
CA LEU A 167 -1.82 3.96 -7.67
C LEU A 167 -0.31 4.26 -7.76
N LEU A 168 0.54 3.27 -7.48
CA LEU A 168 2.00 3.42 -7.58
C LEU A 168 2.46 3.65 -9.02
N GLN A 169 1.78 3.02 -9.99
CA GLN A 169 2.07 3.19 -11.41
C GLN A 169 1.70 4.58 -11.92
N ASN A 170 0.82 5.29 -11.20
CA ASN A 170 0.47 6.67 -11.51
C ASN A 170 1.45 7.65 -10.84
N GLU A 171 2.64 7.76 -11.42
CA GLU A 171 3.70 8.68 -10.94
C GLU A 171 3.24 10.15 -10.95
N THR A 172 2.33 10.51 -11.85
CA THR A 172 1.76 11.87 -11.93
C THR A 172 0.95 12.20 -10.68
N ALA A 173 0.11 11.29 -10.20
CA ALA A 173 -0.66 11.48 -8.97
C ALA A 173 0.24 11.62 -7.74
N LEU A 174 1.24 10.73 -7.60
CA LEU A 174 2.19 10.80 -6.48
C LEU A 174 3.04 12.07 -6.54
N GLY A 175 3.47 12.47 -7.73
CA GLY A 175 4.20 13.71 -7.96
C GLY A 175 3.38 14.95 -7.62
N ALA A 176 2.11 14.99 -8.02
CA ALA A 176 1.20 16.08 -7.70
C ALA A 176 0.95 16.18 -6.20
N LEU A 177 0.67 15.08 -5.51
CA LEU A 177 0.51 15.04 -4.05
C LEU A 177 1.78 15.52 -3.33
N ALA A 178 2.95 15.04 -3.73
CA ALA A 178 4.22 15.45 -3.14
C ALA A 178 4.52 16.95 -3.37
N ARG A 179 4.16 17.48 -4.54
CA ARG A 179 4.26 18.92 -4.84
C ARG A 179 3.33 19.74 -3.93
N VAL A 180 2.05 19.37 -3.86
CA VAL A 180 1.06 20.05 -3.01
C VAL A 180 1.48 20.00 -1.53
N LEU A 181 1.95 18.86 -1.03
CA LEU A 181 2.47 18.76 0.33
C LEU A 181 3.71 19.63 0.58
N ARG A 182 4.49 19.96 -0.45
CA ARG A 182 5.67 20.82 -0.31
C ARG A 182 5.32 22.30 -0.31
N GLU A 183 4.35 22.68 -1.13
CA GLU A 183 3.99 24.08 -1.42
C GLU A 183 2.87 24.60 -0.50
N ASP A 184 1.85 23.77 -0.25
CA ASP A 184 0.55 24.23 0.28
C ASP A 184 0.21 23.72 1.68
N TRP A 185 1.07 22.91 2.29
CA TRP A 185 0.80 22.31 3.61
C TRP A 185 0.55 23.32 4.74
N LYS A 186 1.10 24.54 4.63
CA LYS A 186 0.88 25.62 5.61
C LYS A 186 -0.51 26.24 5.51
N GLN A 187 -1.16 26.10 4.36
CA GLN A 187 -2.45 26.72 4.09
C GLN A 187 -3.61 25.91 4.68
N SER A 188 -3.46 24.58 4.76
CA SER A 188 -4.48 23.70 5.32
C SER A 188 -3.85 22.48 6.01
N VAL A 189 -4.14 22.35 7.30
CA VAL A 189 -3.74 21.18 8.11
C VAL A 189 -4.44 19.93 7.59
N ASP A 190 -5.69 20.04 7.16
CA ASP A 190 -6.47 18.92 6.64
C ASP A 190 -5.86 18.39 5.34
N LEU A 191 -5.46 19.30 4.45
CA LEU A 191 -4.76 18.95 3.21
C LEU A 191 -3.44 18.22 3.51
N ALA A 192 -2.62 18.80 4.38
CA ALA A 192 -1.34 18.20 4.76
C ALA A 192 -1.54 16.80 5.38
N THR A 193 -2.49 16.68 6.31
CA THR A 193 -2.80 15.42 7.00
C THR A 193 -3.32 14.36 6.03
N THR A 194 -4.21 14.75 5.10
CA THR A 194 -4.75 13.86 4.06
C THR A 194 -3.64 13.30 3.18
N ILE A 195 -2.77 14.16 2.66
CA ILE A 195 -1.67 13.74 1.78
C ILE A 195 -0.65 12.89 2.54
N ILE A 196 -0.30 13.25 3.79
CA ILE A 196 0.57 12.43 4.63
C ILE A 196 -0.04 11.05 4.84
N TYR A 197 -1.36 10.95 5.04
CA TYR A 197 -2.05 9.67 5.18
C TYR A 197 -1.91 8.82 3.90
N VAL A 198 -2.06 9.42 2.71
CA VAL A 198 -1.86 8.68 1.44
C VAL A 198 -0.48 8.01 1.44
N PHE A 199 0.57 8.76 1.76
CA PHE A 199 1.93 8.20 1.82
C PHE A 199 2.15 7.24 3.00
N PHE A 200 1.41 7.39 4.09
CA PHE A 200 1.37 6.41 5.18
C PHE A 200 0.80 5.07 4.71
N CYS A 201 -0.26 5.06 3.91
CA CYS A 201 -0.80 3.84 3.29
C CYS A 201 0.28 3.11 2.48
N PHE A 202 1.04 3.83 1.65
CA PHE A 202 2.18 3.25 0.93
C PHE A 202 3.28 2.75 1.88
N SER A 203 3.60 3.49 2.94
CA SER A 203 4.65 3.11 3.89
C SER A 203 4.37 1.79 4.66
N SER A 204 3.13 1.29 4.60
CA SER A 204 2.74 0.03 5.23
C SER A 204 3.42 -1.20 4.59
N PHE A 205 3.88 -1.08 3.33
CA PHE A 205 4.51 -2.18 2.61
C PHE A 205 5.93 -1.82 2.18
N SER A 206 6.90 -2.69 2.48
CA SER A 206 8.32 -2.45 2.21
C SER A 206 8.64 -2.22 0.73
N GLN A 207 7.87 -2.85 -0.17
CA GLN A 207 8.01 -2.67 -1.61
C GLN A 207 7.75 -1.23 -2.08
N PHE A 208 7.01 -0.43 -1.32
CA PHE A 208 6.70 0.97 -1.66
C PHE A 208 7.62 1.98 -0.94
N HIS A 209 8.49 1.54 -0.03
CA HIS A 209 9.38 2.42 0.74
C HIS A 209 10.33 3.23 -0.15
N GLY A 210 10.75 2.65 -1.29
CA GLY A 210 11.56 3.34 -2.28
C GLY A 210 10.87 4.61 -2.81
N GLN A 211 9.56 4.56 -3.04
CA GLN A 211 8.81 5.71 -3.55
C GLN A 211 8.55 6.77 -2.47
N VAL A 212 8.21 6.36 -1.25
CA VAL A 212 8.09 7.28 -0.11
C VAL A 212 9.41 8.04 0.13
N THR A 213 10.54 7.34 -0.02
CA THR A 213 11.89 7.93 0.08
C THR A 213 12.20 8.84 -1.10
N HIS A 214 11.87 8.43 -2.32
CA HIS A 214 12.10 9.20 -3.55
C HIS A 214 11.47 10.60 -3.47
N TYR A 215 10.22 10.69 -3.02
CA TYR A 215 9.52 11.97 -2.83
C TYR A 215 9.93 12.74 -1.56
N LYS A 216 10.84 12.19 -0.75
CA LYS A 216 11.33 12.76 0.52
C LYS A 216 10.22 13.02 1.55
N ILE A 217 9.18 12.18 1.56
CA ILE A 217 8.01 12.39 2.42
C ILE A 217 8.39 12.42 3.90
N GLY A 218 9.32 11.57 4.33
CA GLY A 218 9.79 11.57 5.72
C GLY A 218 10.39 12.92 6.15
N ALA A 219 11.20 13.55 5.29
CA ALA A 219 11.77 14.87 5.58
C ALA A 219 10.69 15.97 5.59
N LEU A 220 9.72 15.89 4.68
CA LEU A 220 8.57 16.81 4.68
C LEU A 220 7.77 16.70 5.98
N CYS A 221 7.47 15.49 6.45
CA CYS A 221 6.78 15.27 7.72
C CYS A 221 7.54 15.91 8.90
N MET A 222 8.86 15.73 8.98
CA MET A 222 9.67 16.34 10.05
C MET A 222 9.61 17.87 10.01
N ASN A 223 9.69 18.47 8.82
CA ASN A 223 9.59 19.92 8.65
C ASN A 223 8.20 20.47 9.05
N ILE A 224 7.14 19.74 8.70
CA ILE A 224 5.76 20.10 9.06
C ILE A 224 5.61 20.03 10.59
N ILE A 225 6.04 18.94 11.22
CA ILE A 225 5.98 18.78 12.69
C ILE A 225 6.75 19.90 13.39
N GLU A 226 7.98 20.21 12.95
CA GLU A 226 8.78 21.27 13.57
C GLU A 226 8.08 22.64 13.50
N HIS A 227 7.45 22.94 12.38
CA HIS A 227 6.70 24.19 12.22
C HIS A 227 5.44 24.23 13.09
N GLU A 228 4.70 23.12 13.16
CA GLU A 228 3.51 23.02 14.00
C GLU A 228 3.83 23.16 15.49
N LEU A 229 4.95 22.61 15.94
CA LEU A 229 5.44 22.80 17.31
C LEU A 229 5.75 24.28 17.60
N LYS A 230 6.48 24.96 16.71
CA LYS A 230 6.77 26.40 16.86
C LYS A 230 5.51 27.25 16.84
N ARG A 231 4.53 26.91 16.00
CA ARG A 231 3.24 27.59 15.92
C ARG A 231 2.44 27.42 17.21
N TYR A 232 2.45 26.22 17.77
CA TYR A 232 1.82 25.92 19.06
C TYR A 232 2.43 26.73 20.20
N ASP A 233 3.77 26.79 20.28
CA ASP A 233 4.48 27.58 21.31
C ASP A 233 4.10 29.07 21.22
N LEU A 234 4.05 29.63 20.01
CA LEU A 234 3.62 31.02 19.80
C LEU A 234 2.18 31.26 20.29
N TRP A 235 1.25 30.35 19.99
CA TRP A 235 -0.13 30.45 20.45
C TRP A 235 -0.25 30.34 21.97
N GLN A 236 0.55 29.49 22.61
CA GLN A 236 0.61 29.40 24.07
C GLN A 236 1.07 30.73 24.69
N ASP A 237 2.12 31.34 24.15
CA ASP A 237 2.62 32.63 24.62
C ASP A 237 1.57 33.75 24.46
N GLU A 238 0.86 33.79 23.33
CA GLU A 238 -0.21 34.75 23.10
C GLU A 238 -1.39 34.55 24.06
N LEU A 239 -1.77 33.29 24.31
CA LEU A 239 -2.84 32.95 25.23
C LEU A 239 -2.49 33.38 26.66
N GLN A 240 -1.26 33.13 27.12
CA GLN A 240 -0.79 33.56 28.43
C GLN A 240 -0.79 35.09 28.57
N LYS A 241 -0.33 35.83 27.54
CA LYS A 241 -0.37 37.30 27.52
C LYS A 241 -1.80 37.82 27.62
N LYS A 242 -2.75 37.25 26.86
CA LYS A 242 -4.17 37.62 26.91
C LYS A 242 -4.79 37.32 28.28
N ALA A 243 -4.48 36.17 28.87
CA ALA A 243 -4.96 35.80 30.20
C ALA A 243 -4.46 36.77 31.28
N ALA A 244 -3.17 37.11 31.26
CA ALA A 244 -2.58 38.09 32.18
C ALA A 244 -3.22 39.47 32.04
N ALA A 245 -3.43 39.94 30.80
CA ALA A 245 -4.09 41.22 30.53
C ALA A 245 -5.54 41.24 31.03
N TYR A 246 -6.28 40.15 30.84
CA TYR A 246 -7.66 40.02 31.31
C TYR A 246 -7.76 40.08 32.84
N ILE A 247 -6.86 39.37 33.55
CA ILE A 247 -6.79 39.43 35.03
C ILE A 247 -6.51 40.86 35.50
N LEU A 248 -5.62 41.59 34.81
CA LEU A 248 -5.27 42.96 35.16
C LEU A 248 -6.46 43.93 34.94
N GLN A 249 -7.23 43.74 33.87
CA GLN A 249 -8.48 44.48 33.62
C GLN A 249 -9.58 44.19 34.65
N LEU A 250 -9.69 42.96 35.14
CA LEU A 250 -10.65 42.64 36.20
C LEU A 250 -10.28 43.33 37.51
N LYS A 251 -8.98 43.33 37.88
CA LYS A 251 -8.50 44.04 39.07
C LYS A 251 -8.78 45.55 39.01
N SER A 252 -8.60 46.18 37.85
CA SER A 252 -8.86 47.62 37.69
C SER A 252 -10.34 48.01 37.67
N LYS A 253 -11.28 47.05 37.59
CA LYS A 253 -12.73 47.32 37.67
C LYS A 253 -13.31 47.14 39.08
N VAL A 254 -12.57 46.48 39.97
CA VAL A 254 -12.97 46.19 41.35
C VAL A 254 -12.35 47.20 42.34
N THR A 255 -11.47 48.07 41.85
CA THR A 255 -10.87 49.17 42.60
C THR A 255 -11.46 50.49 42.12
#